data_AF-A0AAU6M970-F1
#
_entry.id   AF-A0AAU6M970-F1
#
_cell.length_a   1.000
_cell.length_b   1.000
_cell.length_c   1.000
_cell.angle_alpha   90.00
_cell.angle_beta   90.00
_cell.angle_gamma   90.00
#
_symmetry.space_group_name_H-M   'P 1'
#
loop_
_entity.id
_entity.type
_entity.pdbx_description
1 polymer ?
#
loop_
_entity_poly.entity_id
_entity_poly.type
_entity_poly.pdbx_seq_one_letter_code
_entity_poly.pdbx_strand_id
1 'polypeptide(L)'
;MPPRTVVIGVDSSTQSTKAAFVDAANGRLLGVGRAPHVVSGEAGARESDPELWWRALRAAVAAGLKESGVAASAVTGIAVAGQQHGLVLLDRSGRPLRPAMLWNDTRSAPQAAALTEEFGGPDAWTARTGSVPVAAVTASKWRWLRENEPDIAAAAAAVRLPHDFLTERLTGIAVTDPGDASGTGWYSTATGAYDPVLLELLGLDAALLPEVAGTGATRVGPLTAGAADALGLPASTAVAAGTGDNMSAAVGLGLGGAGLLDHPVLSLGTSGTVFAASRTRPASAALSGFAATDGTYLPLACTLNCTLAVDKVAALLGLDRDDASPGGEAVLLPYLDGERTPDLPTAAGLLTGLRHDTTPRQLLGAAYEGAVVTVLRALDELLRACGLDPADPGVADRPLRLIGGGARGRTWVETVRRLSGRPVIVPGGGEPVALGAAALASAAATGADPVAIAAGWGTVEGAQLPRVPRDSTTWDRIGSVLERASGPLLGGF
;
A
#
# COMPACT_ATOMS: atom_id res chain seq x y z
N MET A 1 28.97 -6.93 -26.35
CA MET A 1 27.62 -6.74 -25.78
C MET A 1 27.42 -5.25 -25.57
N PRO A 2 26.23 -4.69 -25.88
CA PRO A 2 25.93 -3.32 -25.50
C PRO A 2 26.14 -3.15 -23.98
N PRO A 3 26.59 -1.97 -23.51
CA PRO A 3 26.74 -1.73 -22.09
C PRO A 3 25.41 -1.97 -21.38
N ARG A 4 25.48 -2.67 -20.26
CA ARG A 4 24.30 -3.05 -19.49
C ARG A 4 23.65 -1.81 -18.89
N THR A 5 22.36 -1.60 -19.17
CA THR A 5 21.59 -0.49 -18.60
C THR A 5 20.95 -0.95 -17.28
N VAL A 6 21.19 -0.21 -16.20
CA VAL A 6 20.68 -0.53 -14.87
C VAL A 6 19.81 0.61 -14.35
N VAL A 7 18.69 0.26 -13.72
CA VAL A 7 17.81 1.20 -13.02
C VAL A 7 17.71 0.81 -11.55
N ILE A 8 17.54 1.80 -10.69
CA ILE A 8 17.37 1.60 -9.25
C ILE A 8 15.93 1.89 -8.86
N GLY A 9 15.27 0.88 -8.30
CA GLY A 9 14.00 1.04 -7.63
C GLY A 9 14.19 1.11 -6.13
N VAL A 10 13.75 2.19 -5.50
CA VAL A 10 13.84 2.37 -4.05
C VAL A 10 12.49 2.06 -3.41
N ASP A 11 12.48 1.19 -2.40
CA ASP A 11 11.36 0.96 -1.47
C ASP A 11 11.75 1.56 -0.11
N SER A 12 11.23 2.75 0.19
CA SER A 12 11.39 3.43 1.49
C SER A 12 10.18 3.13 2.38
N SER A 13 10.16 1.89 2.89
CA SER A 13 9.14 1.37 3.81
C SER A 13 9.23 2.01 5.20
N THR A 14 8.35 1.62 6.13
CA THR A 14 8.30 2.22 7.48
C THR A 14 9.55 2.03 8.33
N GLN A 15 10.28 0.91 8.19
CA GLN A 15 11.43 0.57 9.05
C GLN A 15 12.74 0.31 8.30
N SER A 16 12.69 0.32 6.96
CA SER A 16 13.88 0.08 6.16
C SER A 16 13.76 0.70 4.77
N THR A 17 14.89 1.08 4.22
CA THR A 17 15.01 1.44 2.81
C THR A 17 15.74 0.33 2.06
N LYS A 18 15.19 -0.09 0.93
CA LYS A 18 15.80 -1.05 0.01
C LYS A 18 16.06 -0.37 -1.33
N ALA A 19 17.19 -0.68 -1.95
CA ALA A 19 17.55 -0.21 -3.29
C ALA A 19 17.79 -1.44 -4.18
N ALA A 20 16.82 -1.73 -5.05
CA ALA A 20 16.88 -2.83 -6.00
C ALA A 20 17.55 -2.38 -7.30
N PHE A 21 18.66 -3.05 -7.67
CA PHE A 21 19.37 -2.83 -8.92
C PHE A 21 18.81 -3.79 -9.95
N VAL A 22 18.19 -3.25 -10.99
CA VAL A 22 17.42 -4.03 -11.97
C VAL A 22 17.99 -3.81 -13.36
N ASP A 23 18.18 -4.90 -14.10
CA ASP A 23 18.51 -4.83 -15.53
C ASP A 23 17.31 -4.27 -16.30
N ALA A 24 17.47 -3.09 -16.89
CA ALA A 24 16.36 -2.38 -17.53
C ALA A 24 15.78 -3.16 -18.74
N ALA A 25 16.55 -4.06 -19.35
CA ALA A 25 16.12 -4.79 -20.55
C ALA A 25 15.16 -5.96 -20.25
N ASN A 26 15.26 -6.57 -19.06
CA ASN A 26 14.53 -7.79 -18.74
C ASN A 26 14.03 -7.89 -17.29
N GLY A 27 14.21 -6.84 -16.49
CA GLY A 27 13.75 -6.78 -15.11
C GLY A 27 14.52 -7.70 -14.15
N ARG A 28 15.62 -8.32 -14.58
CA ARG A 28 16.39 -9.21 -13.72
C ARG A 28 16.99 -8.43 -12.56
N LEU A 29 16.69 -8.89 -11.34
CA LEU A 29 17.30 -8.39 -10.12
C LEU A 29 18.80 -8.72 -10.09
N LEU A 30 19.63 -7.70 -9.93
CA LEU A 30 21.10 -7.82 -9.93
C LEU A 30 21.67 -7.82 -8.53
N GLY A 31 21.02 -7.11 -7.60
CA GLY A 31 21.35 -7.05 -6.19
C GLY A 31 20.39 -6.11 -5.47
N VAL A 32 20.27 -6.26 -4.16
CA VAL A 32 19.41 -5.39 -3.34
C VAL A 32 20.13 -4.95 -2.08
N GLY A 33 20.55 -3.70 -2.05
CA GLY A 33 21.05 -3.11 -0.82
C GLY A 33 19.91 -2.74 0.13
N ARG A 34 20.18 -2.82 1.44
CA ARG A 34 19.19 -2.57 2.50
C ARG A 34 19.82 -1.78 3.62
N ALA A 35 19.06 -0.86 4.19
CA ALA A 35 19.46 -0.13 5.39
C ALA A 35 18.23 0.12 6.29
N PRO A 36 18.32 -0.17 7.60
CA PRO A 36 17.23 0.10 8.53
C PRO A 36 17.14 1.59 8.86
N HIS A 37 15.96 2.04 9.28
CA HIS A 37 15.78 3.30 9.98
C HIS A 37 14.76 3.15 11.10
N VAL A 38 14.84 4.04 12.09
CA VAL A 38 14.12 3.91 13.36
C VAL A 38 12.75 4.57 13.27
N VAL A 39 11.76 3.89 13.84
CA VAL A 39 10.43 4.45 14.14
C VAL A 39 10.36 4.60 15.66
N SER A 40 9.84 5.73 16.10
CA SER A 40 9.67 6.09 17.51
C SER A 40 8.23 6.51 17.80
N GLY A 41 7.89 6.67 19.08
CA GLY A 41 6.58 7.14 19.52
C GLY A 41 5.83 6.14 20.41
N GLU A 42 5.04 6.68 21.31
CA GLU A 42 4.21 5.96 22.29
C GLU A 42 2.75 6.45 22.22
N ALA A 43 1.83 5.76 22.88
CA ALA A 43 0.42 6.16 22.99
C ALA A 43 -0.24 6.50 21.63
N GLY A 44 0.01 5.68 20.61
CA GLY A 44 -0.52 5.88 19.25
C GLY A 44 0.37 6.71 18.33
N ALA A 45 1.37 7.43 18.86
CA ALA A 45 2.35 8.15 18.04
C ALA A 45 3.25 7.18 17.26
N ARG A 46 3.47 7.44 15.98
CA ARG A 46 4.43 6.73 15.14
C ARG A 46 5.16 7.74 14.27
N GLU A 47 6.44 7.92 14.55
CA GLU A 47 7.24 9.00 13.96
C GLU A 47 8.62 8.51 13.50
N SER A 48 9.13 9.12 12.43
CA SER A 48 10.51 8.91 11.97
C SER A 48 11.10 10.23 11.50
N ASP A 49 12.34 10.51 11.88
CA ASP A 49 13.10 11.64 11.33
C ASP A 49 13.36 11.40 9.81
N PRO A 50 12.91 12.29 8.91
CA PRO A 50 13.13 12.16 7.47
C PRO A 50 14.61 12.07 7.07
N GLU A 51 15.52 12.67 7.83
CA GLU A 51 16.97 12.55 7.55
C GLU A 51 17.49 11.12 7.68
N LEU A 52 16.82 10.28 8.49
CA LEU A 52 17.15 8.87 8.57
C LEU A 52 16.81 8.13 7.27
N TRP A 53 15.76 8.52 6.56
CA TRP A 53 15.43 7.94 5.25
C TRP A 53 16.49 8.29 4.21
N TRP A 54 16.97 9.55 4.20
CA TRP A 54 18.06 9.95 3.31
C TRP A 54 19.36 9.18 3.59
N ARG A 55 19.71 9.03 4.88
CA ARG A 55 20.87 8.22 5.30
C ARG A 55 20.71 6.75 4.91
N ALA A 56 19.53 6.18 5.11
CA ALA A 56 19.23 4.80 4.76
C ALA A 56 19.28 4.58 3.24
N LEU A 57 18.76 5.51 2.44
CA LEU A 57 18.85 5.47 0.99
C LEU A 57 20.32 5.43 0.52
N ARG A 58 21.18 6.31 1.04
CA ARG A 58 22.61 6.30 0.71
C ARG A 58 23.28 4.98 1.05
N ALA A 59 23.01 4.45 2.24
CA ALA A 59 23.56 3.17 2.68
C ALA A 59 23.04 1.99 1.84
N ALA A 60 21.75 2.00 1.49
CA ALA A 60 21.13 0.98 0.64
C ALA A 60 21.70 1.02 -0.78
N VAL A 61 21.87 2.20 -1.39
CA VAL A 61 22.49 2.31 -2.72
C VAL A 61 23.94 1.81 -2.70
N ALA A 62 24.74 2.20 -1.70
CA ALA A 62 26.12 1.73 -1.56
C ALA A 62 26.19 0.20 -1.38
N ALA A 63 25.32 -0.38 -0.54
CA ALA A 63 25.23 -1.82 -0.36
C ALA A 63 24.79 -2.54 -1.64
N GLY A 64 23.84 -1.96 -2.39
CA GLY A 64 23.33 -2.54 -3.62
C GLY A 64 24.35 -2.48 -4.77
N LEU A 65 25.15 -1.42 -4.88
CA LEU A 65 26.30 -1.37 -5.81
C LEU A 65 27.29 -2.50 -5.51
N LYS A 66 27.62 -2.71 -4.23
CA LYS A 66 28.52 -3.79 -3.80
C LYS A 66 27.95 -5.18 -4.11
N GLU A 67 26.68 -5.42 -3.79
CA GLU A 67 26.02 -6.72 -3.98
C GLU A 67 25.84 -7.06 -5.46
N SER A 68 25.41 -6.08 -6.26
CA SER A 68 25.16 -6.28 -7.69
C SER A 68 26.43 -6.38 -8.54
N GLY A 69 27.55 -5.82 -8.04
CA GLY A 69 28.81 -5.76 -8.77
C GLY A 69 28.75 -4.92 -10.06
N VAL A 70 27.70 -4.13 -10.26
CA VAL A 70 27.57 -3.27 -11.44
C VAL A 70 28.42 -2.01 -11.28
N ALA A 71 28.98 -1.52 -12.38
CA ALA A 71 29.62 -0.21 -12.38
C ALA A 71 28.55 0.87 -12.18
N ALA A 72 28.83 1.87 -11.33
CA ALA A 72 27.92 2.99 -11.10
C ALA A 72 27.53 3.72 -12.40
N SER A 73 28.45 3.79 -13.37
CA SER A 73 28.23 4.37 -14.70
C SER A 73 27.16 3.64 -15.53
N ALA A 74 26.76 2.43 -15.16
CA ALA A 74 25.67 1.69 -15.79
C ALA A 74 24.28 2.14 -15.33
N VAL A 75 24.19 2.91 -14.23
CA VAL A 75 22.92 3.35 -13.64
C VAL A 75 22.37 4.56 -14.39
N THR A 76 21.25 4.36 -15.08
CA THR A 76 20.63 5.39 -15.92
C THR A 76 19.40 6.05 -15.29
N GLY A 77 18.77 5.40 -14.31
CA GLY A 77 17.58 5.94 -13.65
C GLY A 77 17.42 5.49 -12.20
N ILE A 78 16.75 6.32 -11.40
CA ILE A 78 16.32 6.01 -10.03
C ILE A 78 14.90 6.54 -9.78
N ALA A 79 14.09 5.83 -9.02
CA ALA A 79 12.80 6.32 -8.53
C ALA A 79 12.55 5.84 -7.11
N VAL A 80 11.77 6.62 -6.36
CA VAL A 80 11.40 6.35 -4.98
C VAL A 80 9.95 5.92 -4.89
N ALA A 81 9.72 4.73 -4.33
CA ALA A 81 8.44 4.34 -3.76
C ALA A 81 8.52 4.51 -2.24
N GLY A 82 7.67 5.36 -1.69
CA GLY A 82 7.64 5.66 -0.25
C GLY A 82 6.42 5.08 0.43
N GLN A 83 6.53 4.82 1.74
CA GLN A 83 5.34 4.64 2.57
C GLN A 83 4.39 5.84 2.39
N GLN A 84 3.10 5.55 2.23
CA GLN A 84 2.09 6.59 1.97
C GLN A 84 1.78 7.44 3.22
N HIS A 85 1.05 8.54 3.00
CA HIS A 85 0.38 9.35 4.03
C HIS A 85 1.26 10.03 5.10
N GLY A 86 2.58 9.87 5.06
CA GLY A 86 3.47 10.52 6.02
C GLY A 86 3.39 12.05 5.92
N LEU A 87 3.30 12.75 7.06
CA LEU A 87 3.35 14.21 7.08
C LEU A 87 4.77 14.69 7.41
N VAL A 88 5.47 15.22 6.41
CA VAL A 88 6.78 15.87 6.57
C VAL A 88 6.59 17.39 6.49
N LEU A 89 7.08 18.12 7.49
CA LEU A 89 7.09 19.58 7.51
C LEU A 89 8.52 20.09 7.42
N LEU A 90 8.78 21.00 6.49
CA LEU A 90 10.10 21.58 6.26
C LEU A 90 10.13 23.07 6.59
N ASP A 91 11.26 23.54 7.10
CA ASP A 91 11.56 24.97 7.25
C ASP A 91 11.99 25.60 5.91
N ARG A 92 12.22 26.92 5.91
CA ARG A 92 12.67 27.67 4.71
C ARG A 92 14.03 27.21 4.14
N SER A 93 14.79 26.42 4.90
CA SER A 93 16.06 25.84 4.49
C SER A 93 15.93 24.38 4.02
N GLY A 94 14.70 23.86 3.94
CA GLY A 94 14.44 22.48 3.52
C GLY A 94 14.85 21.44 4.58
N ARG A 95 14.87 21.83 5.86
CA ARG A 95 15.15 20.91 6.98
C ARG A 95 13.85 20.51 7.68
N PRO A 96 13.69 19.24 8.10
CA PRO A 96 12.54 18.82 8.88
C PRO A 96 12.39 19.65 10.16
N LEU A 97 11.19 20.19 10.40
CA LEU A 97 10.84 20.94 11.61
C LEU A 97 10.61 20.02 12.83
N ARG A 98 10.23 18.78 12.55
CA ARG A 98 9.93 17.71 13.51
C ARG A 98 10.09 16.35 12.80
N PRO A 99 10.16 15.23 13.54
CA PRO A 99 9.96 13.90 12.95
C PRO A 99 8.66 13.82 12.14
N ALA A 100 8.63 13.07 11.05
CA ALA A 100 7.41 12.92 10.27
C ALA A 100 6.37 12.06 11.00
N MET A 101 5.09 12.45 10.95
CA MET A 101 3.98 11.62 11.46
C MET A 101 3.62 10.56 10.42
N LEU A 102 3.79 9.28 10.75
CA LEU A 102 3.68 8.17 9.79
C LEU A 102 2.23 7.72 9.56
N TRP A 103 2.01 6.85 8.57
CA TRP A 103 0.67 6.32 8.23
C TRP A 103 -0.01 5.54 9.35
N ASN A 104 0.78 4.91 10.23
CA ASN A 104 0.30 4.13 11.36
C ASN A 104 0.25 4.94 12.67
N ASP A 105 0.40 6.27 12.59
CA ASP A 105 0.10 7.19 13.69
C ASP A 105 -1.42 7.33 13.85
N THR A 106 -1.92 7.15 15.07
CA THR A 106 -3.36 7.16 15.36
C THR A 106 -3.81 8.37 16.17
N ARG A 107 -2.91 9.29 16.52
CA ARG A 107 -3.25 10.46 17.37
C ARG A 107 -4.26 11.40 16.75
N SER A 108 -4.30 11.46 15.42
CA SER A 108 -5.22 12.30 14.65
C SER A 108 -6.60 11.66 14.41
N ALA A 109 -6.93 10.54 15.06
CA ALA A 109 -8.24 9.90 14.90
C ALA A 109 -9.42 10.82 15.25
N PRO A 110 -9.40 11.61 16.34
CA PRO A 110 -10.48 12.57 16.63
C PRO A 110 -10.63 13.63 15.53
N GLN A 111 -9.51 14.12 14.97
CA GLN A 111 -9.52 15.11 13.90
C GLN A 111 -10.03 14.52 12.58
N ALA A 112 -9.74 13.26 12.29
CA ALA A 112 -10.29 12.57 11.12
C ALA A 112 -11.82 12.52 11.19
N ALA A 113 -12.38 12.10 12.34
CA ALA A 113 -13.82 12.05 12.57
C ALA A 113 -14.47 13.44 12.48
N ALA A 114 -13.85 14.46 13.11
CA ALA A 114 -14.34 15.83 13.06
C ALA A 114 -14.32 16.40 11.62
N LEU A 115 -13.26 16.15 10.85
CA LEU A 115 -13.18 16.56 9.44
C LEU A 115 -14.25 15.86 8.59
N THR A 116 -14.53 14.58 8.86
CA THR A 116 -15.62 13.86 8.19
C THR A 116 -16.97 14.51 8.47
N GLU A 117 -17.28 14.81 9.73
CA GLU A 117 -18.54 15.45 10.12
C GLU A 117 -18.66 16.89 9.58
N GLU A 118 -17.63 17.73 9.77
CA GLU A 118 -17.61 19.14 9.35
C GLU A 118 -17.84 19.30 7.85
N PHE A 119 -17.35 18.36 7.03
CA PHE A 119 -17.47 18.42 5.59
C PHE A 119 -18.77 17.83 5.02
N GLY A 120 -19.63 17.25 5.87
CA GLY A 120 -20.91 16.67 5.45
C GLY A 120 -20.93 15.14 5.33
N GLY A 121 -20.02 14.45 6.01
CA GLY A 121 -20.02 13.00 6.17
C GLY A 121 -19.18 12.22 5.14
N PRO A 122 -19.16 10.89 5.25
CA PRO A 122 -18.37 10.00 4.39
C PRO A 122 -18.64 10.20 2.89
N ASP A 123 -19.90 10.32 2.49
CA ASP A 123 -20.28 10.46 1.08
C ASP A 123 -19.72 11.74 0.44
N ALA A 124 -19.68 12.85 1.17
CA ALA A 124 -19.11 14.11 0.68
C ALA A 124 -17.60 13.98 0.41
N TRP A 125 -16.88 13.30 1.30
CA TRP A 125 -15.46 13.01 1.16
C TRP A 125 -15.17 12.05 0.00
N THR A 126 -15.93 10.95 -0.09
CA THR A 126 -15.83 9.98 -1.18
C THR A 126 -16.15 10.61 -2.54
N ALA A 127 -17.15 11.49 -2.62
CA ALA A 127 -17.50 12.18 -3.86
C ALA A 127 -16.35 13.04 -4.40
N ARG A 128 -15.55 13.67 -3.54
CA ARG A 128 -14.43 14.53 -3.95
C ARG A 128 -13.10 13.81 -4.07
N THR A 129 -12.63 13.20 -2.99
CA THR A 129 -11.27 12.63 -2.94
C THR A 129 -11.23 11.16 -3.33
N GLY A 130 -12.37 10.46 -3.22
CA GLY A 130 -12.46 9.02 -3.43
C GLY A 130 -12.24 8.22 -2.16
N SER A 131 -11.95 8.90 -1.03
CA SER A 131 -11.64 8.26 0.24
C SER A 131 -12.26 9.04 1.40
N VAL A 132 -12.57 8.36 2.50
CA VAL A 132 -12.95 8.99 3.77
C VAL A 132 -11.68 9.15 4.61
N PRO A 133 -11.42 10.32 5.20
CA PRO A 133 -10.23 10.51 6.02
C PRO A 133 -10.31 9.65 7.28
N VAL A 134 -9.26 8.87 7.50
CA VAL A 134 -8.98 8.18 8.77
C VAL A 134 -7.71 8.77 9.39
N ALA A 135 -7.33 8.37 10.61
CA ALA A 135 -6.12 8.87 11.28
C ALA A 135 -4.85 8.74 10.41
N ALA A 136 -4.79 7.70 9.57
CA ALA A 136 -3.68 7.50 8.65
C ALA A 136 -3.54 8.63 7.61
N VAL A 137 -4.64 9.27 7.18
CA VAL A 137 -4.67 10.25 6.08
C VAL A 137 -4.01 11.57 6.51
N THR A 138 -3.19 12.14 5.63
CA THR A 138 -2.32 13.30 5.92
C THR A 138 -3.09 14.53 6.40
N ALA A 139 -4.29 14.79 5.85
CA ALA A 139 -5.18 15.87 6.26
C ALA A 139 -5.53 15.83 7.76
N SER A 140 -5.77 14.64 8.32
CA SER A 140 -6.07 14.50 9.75
C SER A 140 -4.88 14.89 10.63
N LYS A 141 -3.66 14.55 10.21
CA LYS A 141 -2.40 14.87 10.91
C LYS A 141 -2.11 16.36 10.84
N TRP A 142 -2.37 16.98 9.68
CA TRP A 142 -2.26 18.42 9.53
C TRP A 142 -3.21 19.15 10.49
N ARG A 143 -4.48 18.73 10.57
CA ARG A 143 -5.44 19.28 11.52
C ARG A 143 -4.99 19.08 12.97
N TRP A 144 -4.53 17.88 13.32
CA TRP A 144 -3.98 17.59 14.65
C TRP A 144 -2.80 18.52 14.98
N LEU A 145 -1.88 18.73 14.04
CA LEU A 145 -0.69 19.54 14.23
C LEU A 145 -1.05 21.02 14.43
N ARG A 146 -2.02 21.55 13.68
CA ARG A 146 -2.53 22.92 13.90
C ARG A 146 -3.15 23.12 15.29
N GLU A 147 -3.77 22.08 15.85
CA GLU A 147 -4.43 22.14 17.16
C GLU A 147 -3.45 21.91 18.33
N ASN A 148 -2.45 21.05 18.15
CA ASN A 148 -1.57 20.57 19.23
C ASN A 148 -0.15 21.14 19.17
N GLU A 149 0.34 21.49 17.98
CA GLU A 149 1.68 22.06 17.74
C GLU A 149 1.59 23.30 16.81
N PRO A 150 0.79 24.33 17.14
CA PRO A 150 0.48 25.45 16.24
C PRO A 150 1.72 26.24 15.80
N ASP A 151 2.74 26.36 16.67
CA ASP A 151 3.99 27.04 16.34
C ASP A 151 4.76 26.32 15.23
N ILE A 152 4.72 24.98 15.22
CA ILE A 152 5.35 24.17 14.16
C ILE A 152 4.54 24.28 12.87
N ALA A 153 3.21 24.25 12.93
CA ALA A 153 2.36 24.50 11.77
C ALA A 153 2.66 25.87 11.13
N ALA A 154 2.77 26.91 11.96
CA ALA A 154 3.04 28.27 11.51
C ALA A 154 4.46 28.46 10.95
N ALA A 155 5.44 27.69 11.44
CA ALA A 155 6.82 27.72 10.95
C ALA A 155 7.03 26.93 9.64
N ALA A 156 6.08 26.08 9.25
CA ALA A 156 6.16 25.27 8.03
C ALA A 156 6.27 26.15 6.79
N ALA A 157 7.31 25.91 6.00
CA ALA A 157 7.53 26.53 4.70
C ALA A 157 7.22 25.56 3.54
N ALA A 158 7.13 24.26 3.83
CA ALA A 158 6.74 23.25 2.87
C ALA A 158 6.17 21.99 3.57
N VAL A 159 5.26 21.31 2.89
CA VAL A 159 4.69 20.02 3.27
C VAL A 159 5.09 18.97 2.24
N ARG A 160 5.51 17.79 2.68
CA ARG A 160 5.91 16.68 1.80
C ARG A 160 5.37 15.35 2.31
N LEU A 161 5.19 14.41 1.39
CA LEU A 161 5.11 12.99 1.67
C LEU A 161 6.51 12.37 1.73
N PRO A 162 6.66 11.14 2.26
CA PRO A 162 7.97 10.51 2.39
C PRO A 162 8.73 10.36 1.07
N HIS A 163 8.07 9.99 -0.03
CA HIS A 163 8.75 9.91 -1.33
C HIS A 163 9.07 11.30 -1.88
N ASP A 164 8.18 12.29 -1.74
CA ASP A 164 8.44 13.67 -2.18
C ASP A 164 9.72 14.21 -1.55
N PHE A 165 9.90 14.01 -0.23
CA PHE A 165 11.10 14.45 0.49
C PHE A 165 12.38 13.84 -0.08
N LEU A 166 12.37 12.53 -0.37
CA LEU A 166 13.52 11.85 -0.95
C LEU A 166 13.76 12.27 -2.40
N THR A 167 12.70 12.41 -3.21
CA THR A 167 12.80 12.90 -4.59
C THR A 167 13.35 14.33 -4.64
N GLU A 168 12.92 15.21 -3.73
CA GLU A 168 13.45 16.58 -3.60
C GLU A 168 14.91 16.57 -3.11
N ARG A 169 15.30 15.65 -2.21
CA ARG A 169 16.72 15.46 -1.85
C ARG A 169 17.59 15.01 -3.03
N LEU A 170 17.04 14.21 -3.93
CA LEU A 170 17.74 13.73 -5.13
C LEU A 170 17.90 14.82 -6.19
N THR A 171 16.87 15.64 -6.41
CA THR A 171 16.75 16.52 -7.58
C THR A 171 16.82 18.02 -7.26
N GLY A 172 16.58 18.41 -6.01
CA GLY A 172 16.36 19.80 -5.61
C GLY A 172 15.00 20.36 -6.04
N ILE A 173 14.10 19.51 -6.56
CA ILE A 173 12.80 19.91 -7.10
C ILE A 173 11.70 19.26 -6.27
N ALA A 174 10.77 20.08 -5.79
CA ALA A 174 9.61 19.64 -5.02
C ALA A 174 8.50 19.13 -5.95
N VAL A 175 8.23 17.83 -5.89
CA VAL A 175 7.22 17.18 -6.73
C VAL A 175 6.60 16.00 -5.99
N THR A 176 5.31 15.79 -6.21
CA THR A 176 4.58 14.58 -5.82
C THR A 176 3.93 13.94 -7.05
N ASP A 177 3.31 12.78 -6.90
CA ASP A 177 2.56 12.12 -7.97
C ASP A 177 1.07 12.00 -7.63
N PRO A 178 0.19 11.81 -8.64
CA PRO A 178 -1.25 11.62 -8.42
C PRO A 178 -1.55 10.48 -7.45
N GLY A 179 -0.75 9.41 -7.52
CA GLY A 179 -0.85 8.25 -6.65
C GLY A 179 -0.76 8.64 -5.19
N ASP A 180 0.41 9.04 -4.69
CA ASP A 180 0.52 9.28 -3.25
C ASP A 180 -0.24 10.54 -2.81
N ALA A 181 -0.35 11.55 -3.68
CA ALA A 181 -1.20 12.72 -3.43
C ALA A 181 -2.65 12.32 -3.13
N SER A 182 -3.19 11.30 -3.79
CA SER A 182 -4.56 10.82 -3.52
C SER A 182 -4.75 10.24 -2.11
N GLY A 183 -3.66 9.91 -1.41
CA GLY A 183 -3.66 9.50 0.00
C GLY A 183 -3.65 10.66 1.01
N THR A 184 -3.64 11.92 0.55
CA THR A 184 -3.47 13.08 1.45
C THR A 184 -4.76 13.59 2.07
N GLY A 185 -5.91 13.39 1.42
CA GLY A 185 -7.17 14.02 1.80
C GLY A 185 -7.31 15.48 1.36
N TRP A 186 -6.38 16.03 0.56
CA TRP A 186 -6.55 17.35 -0.06
C TRP A 186 -6.36 17.31 -1.59
N TYR A 187 -6.15 16.13 -2.16
CA TYR A 187 -6.15 15.88 -3.60
C TYR A 187 -7.47 15.25 -4.04
N SER A 188 -8.06 15.77 -5.11
CA SER A 188 -9.27 15.22 -5.72
C SER A 188 -8.90 14.30 -6.87
N THR A 189 -9.16 13.01 -6.72
CA THR A 189 -9.04 12.04 -7.81
C THR A 189 -10.08 12.25 -8.90
N ALA A 190 -11.15 13.00 -8.64
CA ALA A 190 -12.15 13.36 -9.64
C ALA A 190 -11.66 14.44 -10.62
N THR A 191 -10.84 15.38 -10.14
CA THR A 191 -10.33 16.50 -10.95
C THR A 191 -8.85 16.37 -11.31
N GLY A 192 -8.12 15.48 -10.63
CA GLY A 192 -6.69 15.29 -10.85
C GLY A 192 -5.81 16.38 -10.23
N ALA A 193 -6.32 17.15 -9.27
CA ALA A 193 -5.65 18.32 -8.69
C ALA A 193 -5.96 18.48 -7.20
N TYR A 194 -5.21 19.36 -6.52
CA TYR A 194 -5.53 19.78 -5.16
C TYR A 194 -6.92 20.45 -5.12
N ASP A 195 -7.74 20.06 -4.14
CA ASP A 195 -9.10 20.56 -3.99
C ASP A 195 -9.09 21.84 -3.13
N PRO A 196 -9.43 23.01 -3.69
CA PRO A 196 -9.34 24.28 -2.97
C PRO A 196 -10.28 24.35 -1.77
N VAL A 197 -11.42 23.66 -1.80
CA VAL A 197 -12.39 23.65 -0.69
C VAL A 197 -11.83 22.86 0.48
N LEU A 198 -11.17 21.73 0.21
CA LEU A 198 -10.53 20.93 1.26
C LEU A 198 -9.30 21.64 1.82
N LEU A 199 -8.52 22.33 0.99
CA LEU A 199 -7.42 23.17 1.46
C LEU A 199 -7.89 24.30 2.38
N GLU A 200 -9.00 24.97 2.03
CA GLU A 200 -9.63 26.00 2.86
C GLU A 200 -10.11 25.42 4.20
N LEU A 201 -10.83 24.28 4.17
CA LEU A 201 -11.27 23.55 5.37
C LEU A 201 -10.10 23.23 6.32
N LEU A 202 -8.95 22.86 5.76
CA LEU A 202 -7.75 22.52 6.51
C LEU A 202 -6.92 23.73 6.93
N GLY A 203 -7.22 24.92 6.40
CA GLY A 203 -6.37 26.10 6.53
C GLY A 203 -4.96 25.84 6.01
N LEU A 204 -4.84 25.13 4.88
CA LEU A 204 -3.57 24.76 4.26
C LEU A 204 -3.37 25.58 2.99
N ASP A 205 -2.30 26.37 2.94
CA ASP A 205 -1.93 27.11 1.73
C ASP A 205 -1.37 26.15 0.67
N ALA A 206 -1.94 26.19 -0.54
CA ALA A 206 -1.49 25.41 -1.68
C ALA A 206 -0.01 25.68 -2.03
N ALA A 207 0.52 26.87 -1.71
CA ALA A 207 1.93 27.21 -1.95
C ALA A 207 2.91 26.39 -1.10
N LEU A 208 2.46 25.74 -0.02
CA LEU A 208 3.29 24.83 0.79
C LEU A 208 3.43 23.44 0.16
N LEU A 209 2.53 23.08 -0.76
CA LEU A 209 2.47 21.76 -1.38
C LEU A 209 3.41 21.65 -2.59
N PRO A 210 3.96 20.46 -2.87
CA PRO A 210 4.73 20.23 -4.08
C PRO A 210 3.84 20.27 -5.33
N GLU A 211 4.43 20.50 -6.50
CA GLU A 211 3.71 20.34 -7.77
C GLU A 211 3.29 18.87 -7.96
N VAL A 212 2.09 18.63 -8.49
CA VAL A 212 1.64 17.27 -8.83
C VAL A 212 2.10 16.96 -10.25
N ALA A 213 3.01 16.00 -10.39
CA ALA A 213 3.43 15.50 -11.69
C ALA A 213 2.27 14.83 -12.45
N GLY A 214 2.41 14.69 -13.78
CA GLY A 214 1.42 13.96 -14.58
C GLY A 214 1.33 12.47 -14.23
N THR A 215 2.42 11.86 -13.76
CA THR A 215 2.51 10.46 -13.33
C THR A 215 3.75 10.27 -12.44
N GLY A 216 3.78 9.22 -11.62
CA GLY A 216 5.00 8.81 -10.92
C GLY A 216 6.20 8.52 -11.83
N ALA A 217 5.98 8.28 -13.13
CA ALA A 217 7.03 8.09 -14.13
C ALA A 217 7.57 9.40 -14.73
N THR A 218 6.98 10.56 -14.40
CA THR A 218 7.44 11.85 -14.91
C THR A 218 8.91 12.06 -14.54
N ARG A 219 9.75 12.32 -15.53
CA ARG A 219 11.16 12.66 -15.32
C ARG A 219 11.24 14.05 -14.70
N VAL A 220 11.65 14.12 -13.45
CA VAL A 220 11.79 15.37 -12.68
C VAL A 220 13.07 16.11 -13.10
N GLY A 221 14.16 15.35 -13.25
CA GLY A 221 15.46 15.89 -13.57
C GLY A 221 16.57 14.86 -13.41
N PRO A 222 17.83 15.26 -13.59
CA PRO A 222 18.98 14.48 -13.15
C PRO A 222 19.16 14.55 -11.63
N LEU A 223 20.05 13.70 -11.09
CA LEU A 223 20.57 13.91 -9.74
C LEU A 223 21.27 15.27 -9.64
N THR A 224 21.09 15.96 -8.51
CA THR A 224 21.98 17.08 -8.17
C THR A 224 23.41 16.60 -8.01
N ALA A 225 24.41 17.49 -8.16
CA ALA A 225 25.81 17.13 -7.93
C ALA A 225 26.02 16.54 -6.52
N GLY A 226 25.40 17.14 -5.50
CA GLY A 226 25.49 16.65 -4.12
C GLY A 226 24.85 15.28 -3.92
N ALA A 227 23.71 15.00 -4.56
CA ALA A 227 23.07 13.69 -4.50
C ALA A 227 23.88 12.63 -5.26
N ALA A 228 24.42 12.98 -6.43
CA ALA A 228 25.27 12.11 -7.23
C ALA A 228 26.51 11.67 -6.44
N ASP A 229 27.22 12.61 -5.83
CA ASP A 229 28.39 12.35 -4.97
C ASP A 229 28.00 11.52 -3.74
N ALA A 230 26.88 11.84 -3.09
CA ALA A 230 26.43 11.16 -1.88
C ALA A 230 25.99 9.70 -2.11
N LEU A 231 25.54 9.38 -3.33
CA LEU A 231 25.11 8.05 -3.75
C LEU A 231 26.21 7.27 -4.50
N GLY A 232 27.25 7.95 -4.96
CA GLY A 232 28.26 7.36 -5.84
C GLY A 232 27.71 6.98 -7.21
N LEU A 233 26.77 7.79 -7.73
CA LEU A 233 26.10 7.57 -9.02
C LEU A 233 26.42 8.72 -10.00
N PRO A 234 26.26 8.51 -11.32
CA PRO A 234 26.41 9.58 -12.29
C PRO A 234 25.42 10.72 -12.07
N ALA A 235 25.86 11.97 -12.15
CA ALA A 235 24.94 13.12 -12.13
C ALA A 235 23.89 13.04 -13.25
N SER A 236 24.17 12.37 -14.36
CA SER A 236 23.22 12.16 -15.46
C SER A 236 22.09 11.18 -15.17
N THR A 237 22.12 10.44 -14.06
CA THR A 237 21.06 9.49 -13.69
C THR A 237 19.71 10.21 -13.60
N ALA A 238 18.73 9.76 -14.39
CA ALA A 238 17.40 10.34 -14.39
C ALA A 238 16.63 9.99 -13.11
N VAL A 239 15.87 10.94 -12.58
CA VAL A 239 15.02 10.74 -11.40
C VAL A 239 13.55 10.86 -11.83
N ALA A 240 12.77 9.83 -11.53
CA ALA A 240 11.31 9.88 -11.69
C ALA A 240 10.65 10.55 -10.47
N ALA A 241 9.43 11.06 -10.62
CA ALA A 241 8.67 11.65 -9.51
C ALA A 241 8.51 10.65 -8.34
N GLY A 242 8.43 9.36 -8.67
CA GLY A 242 8.19 8.32 -7.68
C GLY A 242 6.70 8.23 -7.34
N THR A 243 6.35 7.38 -6.38
CA THR A 243 4.95 7.22 -5.96
C THR A 243 4.83 6.55 -4.59
N GLY A 244 3.61 6.34 -4.12
CA GLY A 244 3.31 5.53 -2.94
C GLY A 244 3.59 4.04 -3.15
N ASP A 245 3.93 3.33 -2.08
CA ASP A 245 4.27 1.90 -2.11
C ASP A 245 3.21 1.00 -2.79
N ASN A 246 1.90 1.24 -2.55
CA ASN A 246 0.82 0.48 -3.18
C ASN A 246 0.76 0.69 -4.70
N MET A 247 0.92 1.94 -5.16
CA MET A 247 0.94 2.27 -6.58
C MET A 247 2.18 1.70 -7.26
N SER A 248 3.33 1.77 -6.58
CA SER A 248 4.54 1.13 -7.08
C SER A 248 4.40 -0.39 -7.13
N ALA A 249 3.84 -1.03 -6.10
CA ALA A 249 3.56 -2.45 -6.12
C ALA A 249 2.63 -2.83 -7.28
N ALA A 250 1.62 -2.01 -7.59
CA ALA A 250 0.74 -2.22 -8.72
C ALA A 250 1.51 -2.19 -10.06
N VAL A 251 2.38 -1.19 -10.27
CA VAL A 251 3.27 -1.14 -11.45
C VAL A 251 4.16 -2.38 -11.51
N GLY A 252 4.83 -2.72 -10.41
CA GLY A 252 5.73 -3.88 -10.35
C GLY A 252 5.03 -5.21 -10.59
N LEU A 253 3.71 -5.28 -10.35
CA LEU A 253 2.85 -6.43 -10.63
C LEU A 253 2.26 -6.43 -12.06
N GLY A 254 2.57 -5.41 -12.86
CA GLY A 254 2.04 -5.22 -14.21
C GLY A 254 0.57 -4.81 -14.24
N LEU A 255 0.08 -4.13 -13.19
CA LEU A 255 -1.31 -3.69 -13.07
C LEU A 255 -1.45 -2.25 -13.56
N GLY A 256 -2.33 -2.04 -14.55
CA GLY A 256 -2.58 -0.75 -15.18
C GLY A 256 -3.34 -0.96 -16.50
N GLY A 257 -3.13 -0.08 -17.49
CA GLY A 257 -3.84 -0.08 -18.77
C GLY A 257 -3.93 -1.41 -19.53
N ALA A 258 -3.00 -2.36 -19.30
CA ALA A 258 -2.98 -3.70 -19.87
C ALA A 258 -3.46 -4.83 -18.94
N GLY A 259 -3.77 -4.54 -17.66
CA GLY A 259 -4.11 -5.51 -16.61
C GLY A 259 -5.11 -4.99 -15.58
N LEU A 260 -6.14 -4.27 -16.05
CA LEU A 260 -7.25 -3.69 -15.27
C LEU A 260 -8.17 -4.79 -14.74
N LEU A 261 -8.56 -4.79 -13.46
CA LEU A 261 -9.52 -5.72 -12.81
C LEU A 261 -9.42 -7.23 -13.16
N ASP A 262 -8.49 -7.65 -14.01
CA ASP A 262 -8.29 -8.99 -14.57
C ASP A 262 -7.45 -9.82 -13.62
N HIS A 263 -6.65 -9.15 -12.79
CA HIS A 263 -5.78 -9.76 -11.80
C HIS A 263 -5.81 -8.97 -10.48
N PRO A 264 -6.93 -8.95 -9.75
CA PRO A 264 -6.96 -8.33 -8.43
C PRO A 264 -5.92 -8.98 -7.51
N VAL A 265 -5.29 -8.14 -6.69
CA VAL A 265 -4.24 -8.55 -5.78
C VAL A 265 -4.80 -8.70 -4.38
N LEU A 266 -4.44 -9.81 -3.73
CA LEU A 266 -4.58 -9.97 -2.29
C LEU A 266 -3.18 -9.98 -1.69
N SER A 267 -2.86 -8.94 -0.92
CA SER A 267 -1.67 -8.89 -0.11
C SER A 267 -1.97 -9.48 1.27
N LEU A 268 -1.36 -10.62 1.57
CA LEU A 268 -1.49 -11.33 2.84
C LEU A 268 -0.29 -10.96 3.73
N GLY A 269 -0.30 -9.75 4.27
CA GLY A 269 0.67 -9.27 5.26
C GLY A 269 0.15 -9.38 6.69
N THR A 270 0.81 -8.69 7.61
CA THR A 270 0.34 -8.47 9.00
C THR A 270 -1.15 -8.13 9.00
N SER A 271 -1.49 -7.13 8.18
CA SER A 271 -2.84 -6.80 7.72
C SER A 271 -3.06 -7.34 6.30
N GLY A 272 -4.32 -7.49 5.92
CA GLY A 272 -4.73 -7.86 4.56
C GLY A 272 -5.02 -6.60 3.74
N THR A 273 -4.65 -6.62 2.47
CA THR A 273 -4.98 -5.54 1.53
C THR A 273 -5.45 -6.14 0.22
N VAL A 274 -6.52 -5.59 -0.34
CA VAL A 274 -6.99 -5.91 -1.69
C VAL A 274 -6.94 -4.67 -2.56
N PHE A 275 -6.43 -4.82 -3.78
CA PHE A 275 -6.38 -3.71 -4.73
C PHE A 275 -6.39 -4.23 -6.17
N ALA A 276 -6.84 -3.36 -7.08
CA ALA A 276 -6.81 -3.62 -8.50
C ALA A 276 -6.74 -2.29 -9.27
N ALA A 277 -6.16 -2.30 -10.47
CA ALA A 277 -6.25 -1.15 -11.36
C ALA A 277 -7.65 -1.10 -11.99
N SER A 278 -8.26 0.09 -12.02
CA SER A 278 -9.62 0.31 -12.52
C SER A 278 -9.71 1.62 -13.32
N ARG A 279 -10.46 1.62 -14.42
CA ARG A 279 -10.87 2.86 -15.11
C ARG A 279 -12.06 3.54 -14.45
N THR A 280 -12.79 2.80 -13.62
CA THR A 280 -13.93 3.31 -12.85
C THR A 280 -13.42 3.81 -11.51
N ARG A 281 -13.65 5.09 -11.23
CA ARG A 281 -13.41 5.66 -9.90
C ARG A 281 -14.33 4.97 -8.90
N PRO A 282 -13.83 4.37 -7.81
CA PRO A 282 -14.69 3.70 -6.85
C PRO A 282 -15.62 4.70 -6.17
N ALA A 283 -16.88 4.27 -5.97
CA ALA A 283 -17.90 5.04 -5.27
C ALA A 283 -18.33 4.31 -3.98
N SER A 284 -17.37 4.06 -3.08
CA SER A 284 -17.62 3.42 -1.79
C SER A 284 -16.81 4.09 -0.69
N ALA A 285 -17.47 4.46 0.41
CA ALA A 285 -16.84 5.01 1.61
C ALA A 285 -15.95 4.00 2.34
N ALA A 286 -16.14 2.70 2.09
CA ALA A 286 -15.36 1.62 2.69
C ALA A 286 -14.00 1.40 2.01
N LEU A 287 -13.74 2.08 0.88
CA LEU A 287 -12.55 1.92 0.06
C LEU A 287 -11.72 3.20 0.05
N SER A 288 -10.43 3.04 -0.18
CA SER A 288 -9.57 4.12 -0.62
C SER A 288 -9.58 4.19 -2.14
N GLY A 289 -10.04 5.31 -2.69
CA GLY A 289 -10.12 5.55 -4.13
C GLY A 289 -8.90 6.25 -4.68
N PHE A 290 -7.72 5.63 -4.56
CA PHE A 290 -6.46 6.22 -4.99
C PHE A 290 -6.37 6.38 -6.51
N ALA A 291 -5.53 7.30 -6.96
CA ALA A 291 -5.08 7.34 -8.34
C ALA A 291 -3.97 6.29 -8.57
N ALA A 292 -3.90 5.74 -9.78
CA ALA A 292 -2.79 4.91 -10.23
C ALA A 292 -1.73 5.76 -10.93
N THR A 293 -0.57 5.16 -11.25
CA THR A 293 0.51 5.87 -11.95
C THR A 293 0.23 6.10 -13.44
N ASP A 294 -0.78 5.48 -14.03
CA ASP A 294 -1.07 5.53 -15.47
C ASP A 294 -2.31 6.38 -15.80
N GLY A 295 -2.76 7.22 -14.86
CA GLY A 295 -3.96 8.04 -14.99
C GLY A 295 -5.27 7.28 -14.77
N THR A 296 -5.21 5.99 -14.38
CA THR A 296 -6.37 5.24 -13.90
C THR A 296 -6.51 5.33 -12.38
N TYR A 297 -7.34 4.47 -11.78
CA TYR A 297 -7.55 4.41 -10.33
C TYR A 297 -7.00 3.11 -9.75
N LEU A 298 -6.60 3.17 -8.49
CA LEU A 298 -6.18 2.03 -7.69
C LEU A 298 -7.08 1.93 -6.44
N PRO A 299 -8.36 1.53 -6.59
CA PRO A 299 -9.19 1.20 -5.45
C PRO A 299 -8.48 0.19 -4.56
N LEU A 300 -8.54 0.44 -3.26
CA LEU A 300 -7.86 -0.36 -2.26
C LEU A 300 -8.75 -0.51 -1.02
N ALA A 301 -8.86 -1.74 -0.53
CA ALA A 301 -9.48 -2.03 0.76
C ALA A 301 -8.43 -2.67 1.69
N CYS A 302 -8.54 -2.42 2.99
CA CYS A 302 -7.60 -2.92 3.97
C CYS A 302 -8.35 -3.55 5.14
N THR A 303 -7.96 -4.77 5.49
CA THR A 303 -8.42 -5.51 6.66
C THR A 303 -7.30 -5.52 7.70
N LEU A 304 -7.58 -5.15 8.95
CA LEU A 304 -6.60 -5.15 10.04
C LEU A 304 -6.14 -6.58 10.38
N ASN A 305 -7.05 -7.54 10.33
CA ASN A 305 -6.81 -8.88 10.86
C ASN A 305 -6.53 -9.90 9.75
N CYS A 306 -5.24 -10.09 9.45
CA CYS A 306 -4.78 -11.11 8.49
C CYS A 306 -3.76 -12.05 9.13
N THR A 307 -2.49 -12.04 8.71
CA THR A 307 -1.52 -13.03 9.21
C THR A 307 -1.25 -12.85 10.70
N LEU A 308 -1.21 -11.62 11.20
CA LEU A 308 -0.92 -11.34 12.62
C LEU A 308 -2.00 -11.93 13.55
N ALA A 309 -3.27 -11.79 13.18
CA ALA A 309 -4.36 -12.29 13.99
C ALA A 309 -4.38 -13.82 14.04
N VAL A 310 -4.12 -14.48 12.91
CA VAL A 310 -3.99 -15.94 12.84
C VAL A 310 -2.76 -16.43 13.63
N ASP A 311 -1.63 -15.73 13.57
CA ASP A 311 -0.44 -16.04 14.38
C ASP A 311 -0.74 -15.95 15.87
N LYS A 312 -1.51 -14.94 16.28
CA LYS A 312 -1.93 -14.78 17.67
C LYS A 312 -2.81 -15.95 18.12
N VAL A 313 -3.73 -16.40 17.27
CA VAL A 313 -4.58 -17.58 17.56
C VAL A 313 -3.75 -18.86 17.63
N ALA A 314 -2.81 -19.08 16.71
CA ALA A 314 -1.90 -20.22 16.75
C ALA A 314 -1.10 -20.27 18.07
N ALA A 315 -0.56 -19.12 18.48
CA ALA A 315 0.16 -18.99 19.74
C ALA A 315 -0.73 -19.27 20.97
N LEU A 316 -1.97 -18.80 20.98
CA LEU A 316 -2.94 -19.08 22.05
C LEU A 316 -3.29 -20.56 22.17
N LEU A 317 -3.31 -21.29 21.04
CA LEU A 317 -3.60 -22.72 20.98
C LEU A 317 -2.36 -23.60 21.18
N GLY A 318 -1.16 -23.01 21.21
CA GLY A 318 0.11 -23.75 21.28
C GLY A 318 0.37 -24.58 20.02
N LEU A 319 -0.05 -24.08 18.85
CA LEU A 319 0.07 -24.75 17.55
C LEU A 319 1.02 -24.00 16.62
N ASP A 320 1.59 -24.74 15.67
CA ASP A 320 2.27 -24.16 14.52
C ASP A 320 1.26 -23.81 13.42
N ARG A 321 1.60 -22.86 12.55
CA ARG A 321 0.74 -22.41 11.42
C ARG A 321 0.23 -23.56 10.54
N ASP A 322 1.07 -24.56 10.32
CA ASP A 322 0.78 -25.69 9.45
C ASP A 322 -0.03 -26.80 10.13
N ASP A 323 -0.33 -26.68 11.43
CA ASP A 323 -1.17 -27.63 12.16
C ASP A 323 -2.66 -27.53 11.85
N ALA A 324 -3.07 -26.46 11.18
CA ALA A 324 -4.46 -26.13 10.90
C ALA A 324 -5.20 -27.21 10.09
N SER A 325 -6.44 -27.49 10.47
CA SER A 325 -7.40 -28.29 9.70
C SER A 325 -8.68 -27.49 9.45
N PRO A 326 -9.45 -27.75 8.36
CA PRO A 326 -10.67 -27.01 8.07
C PRO A 326 -11.61 -26.88 9.27
N GLY A 327 -12.28 -25.73 9.41
CA GLY A 327 -12.93 -25.30 10.67
C GLY A 327 -14.06 -26.20 11.19
N GLY A 328 -14.50 -27.21 10.42
CA GLY A 328 -15.63 -28.05 10.81
C GLY A 328 -16.89 -27.21 10.86
N GLU A 329 -17.57 -27.13 12.01
CA GLU A 329 -18.71 -26.23 12.28
C GLU A 329 -18.30 -24.92 12.97
N ALA A 330 -17.04 -24.80 13.41
CA ALA A 330 -16.57 -23.62 14.10
C ALA A 330 -16.40 -22.43 13.14
N VAL A 331 -16.75 -21.24 13.62
CA VAL A 331 -16.45 -19.97 12.94
C VAL A 331 -15.69 -19.09 13.90
N LEU A 332 -14.53 -18.62 13.46
CA LEU A 332 -13.72 -17.64 14.17
C LEU A 332 -13.53 -16.41 13.30
N LEU A 333 -14.07 -15.27 13.72
CA LEU A 333 -13.78 -13.96 13.15
C LEU A 333 -12.67 -13.33 13.98
N PRO A 334 -11.42 -13.26 13.48
CA PRO A 334 -10.28 -12.89 14.30
C PRO A 334 -10.11 -11.36 14.40
N TYR A 335 -11.19 -10.62 14.69
CA TYR A 335 -11.19 -9.14 14.82
C TYR A 335 -10.55 -8.70 16.13
N LEU A 336 -9.26 -8.97 16.32
CA LEU A 336 -8.55 -8.76 17.57
C LEU A 336 -8.23 -7.29 17.84
N ASP A 337 -8.20 -6.47 16.79
CA ASP A 337 -7.88 -5.03 16.84
C ASP A 337 -9.05 -4.16 16.34
N GLY A 338 -10.30 -4.64 16.44
CA GLY A 338 -11.40 -4.12 15.60
C GLY A 338 -11.21 -4.52 14.14
N GLU A 339 -12.01 -3.97 13.23
CA GLU A 339 -11.85 -4.18 11.78
C GLU A 339 -12.13 -2.89 10.99
N ARG A 340 -11.47 -2.74 9.84
CA ARG A 340 -11.59 -1.58 8.95
C ARG A 340 -12.48 -1.84 7.74
N THR A 341 -12.30 -2.99 7.09
CA THR A 341 -13.18 -3.42 5.99
C THR A 341 -13.66 -4.84 6.30
N PRO A 342 -14.93 -5.03 6.71
CA PRO A 342 -15.98 -4.02 6.93
C PRO A 342 -15.67 -3.09 8.11
N ASP A 343 -16.31 -1.91 8.14
CA ASP A 343 -16.10 -0.89 9.18
C ASP A 343 -16.72 -1.35 10.52
N LEU A 344 -15.89 -2.00 11.34
CA LEU A 344 -16.26 -2.54 12.65
C LEU A 344 -15.16 -2.19 13.68
N PRO A 345 -14.92 -0.90 13.95
CA PRO A 345 -13.72 -0.45 14.67
C PRO A 345 -13.70 -0.88 16.14
N THR A 346 -14.85 -1.26 16.70
CA THR A 346 -15.02 -1.70 18.09
C THR A 346 -15.22 -3.21 18.22
N ALA A 347 -15.20 -3.96 17.12
CA ALA A 347 -15.35 -5.40 17.15
C ALA A 347 -14.23 -6.08 17.95
N ALA A 348 -14.59 -7.20 18.57
CA ALA A 348 -13.64 -8.12 19.20
C ALA A 348 -13.74 -9.49 18.52
N GLY A 349 -12.70 -10.31 18.68
CA GLY A 349 -12.68 -11.66 18.14
C GLY A 349 -13.91 -12.47 18.57
N LEU A 350 -14.57 -13.11 17.59
CA LEU A 350 -15.81 -13.86 17.82
C LEU A 350 -15.63 -15.33 17.43
N LEU A 351 -15.84 -16.24 18.38
CA LEU A 351 -15.83 -17.68 18.18
C LEU A 351 -17.24 -18.25 18.39
N THR A 352 -17.75 -18.97 17.39
CA THR A 352 -19.06 -19.65 17.46
C THR A 352 -18.97 -21.08 16.91
N GLY A 353 -20.02 -21.88 17.14
CA GLY A 353 -20.11 -23.22 16.55
C GLY A 353 -19.35 -24.34 17.29
N LEU A 354 -18.84 -24.07 18.51
CA LEU A 354 -18.14 -25.08 19.30
C LEU A 354 -19.02 -26.29 19.65
N ARG A 355 -18.42 -27.48 19.58
CA ARG A 355 -18.98 -28.78 19.95
C ARG A 355 -17.94 -29.58 20.75
N HIS A 356 -18.37 -30.64 21.43
CA HIS A 356 -17.49 -31.50 22.24
C HIS A 356 -16.35 -32.14 21.43
N ASP A 357 -16.54 -32.32 20.12
CA ASP A 357 -15.58 -32.89 19.18
C ASP A 357 -14.75 -31.83 18.42
N THR A 358 -14.94 -30.54 18.70
CA THR A 358 -14.14 -29.48 18.08
C THR A 358 -12.70 -29.53 18.59
N THR A 359 -11.75 -29.60 17.66
CA THR A 359 -10.31 -29.71 17.98
C THR A 359 -9.58 -28.37 17.88
N PRO A 360 -8.45 -28.18 18.60
CA PRO A 360 -7.61 -26.98 18.45
C PRO A 360 -7.17 -26.72 16.99
N ARG A 361 -6.90 -27.77 16.22
CA ARG A 361 -6.51 -27.68 14.81
C ARG A 361 -7.63 -27.09 13.94
N GLN A 362 -8.89 -27.44 14.24
CA GLN A 362 -10.06 -26.85 13.58
C GLN A 362 -10.27 -25.39 13.98
N LEU A 363 -9.99 -25.03 15.24
CA LEU A 363 -10.07 -23.63 15.67
C LEU A 363 -9.05 -22.75 14.93
N LEU A 364 -7.83 -23.26 14.76
CA LEU A 364 -6.82 -22.57 13.96
C LEU A 364 -7.28 -22.43 12.50
N GLY A 365 -7.79 -23.50 11.88
CA GLY A 365 -8.33 -23.41 10.51
C GLY A 365 -9.54 -22.47 10.38
N ALA A 366 -10.42 -22.40 11.39
CA ALA A 366 -11.51 -21.43 11.42
C ALA A 366 -10.98 -19.99 11.46
N ALA A 367 -9.83 -19.73 12.10
CA ALA A 367 -9.16 -18.42 12.07
C ALA A 367 -8.70 -18.05 10.65
N TYR A 368 -8.06 -19.00 9.96
CA TYR A 368 -7.67 -18.84 8.56
C TYR A 368 -8.89 -18.56 7.68
N GLU A 369 -9.96 -19.34 7.83
CA GLU A 369 -11.19 -19.19 7.06
C GLU A 369 -11.84 -17.81 7.29
N GLY A 370 -11.99 -17.38 8.55
CA GLY A 370 -12.58 -16.08 8.88
C GLY A 370 -11.77 -14.89 8.35
N ALA A 371 -10.44 -14.95 8.48
CA ALA A 371 -9.56 -13.92 7.91
C ALA A 371 -9.67 -13.87 6.37
N VAL A 372 -9.62 -15.02 5.70
CA VAL A 372 -9.73 -15.10 4.24
C VAL A 372 -11.10 -14.65 3.74
N VAL A 373 -12.21 -15.05 4.39
CA VAL A 373 -13.55 -14.56 4.01
C VAL A 373 -13.64 -13.05 4.16
N THR A 374 -13.06 -12.47 5.20
CA THR A 374 -13.04 -11.00 5.39
C THR A 374 -12.31 -10.30 4.23
N VAL A 375 -11.11 -10.78 3.88
CA VAL A 375 -10.33 -10.25 2.74
C VAL A 375 -11.06 -10.41 1.41
N LEU A 376 -11.69 -11.57 1.17
CA LEU A 376 -12.45 -11.83 -0.06
C LEU A 376 -13.74 -11.02 -0.13
N ARG A 377 -14.43 -10.76 0.98
CA ARG A 377 -15.59 -9.85 1.02
C ARG A 377 -15.17 -8.40 0.72
N ALA A 378 -14.00 -7.99 1.19
CA ALA A 378 -13.44 -6.69 0.83
C ALA A 378 -13.12 -6.60 -0.68
N LEU A 379 -12.69 -7.70 -1.30
CA LEU A 379 -12.55 -7.78 -2.75
C LEU A 379 -13.91 -7.70 -3.47
N ASP A 380 -14.93 -8.40 -2.98
CA ASP A 380 -16.28 -8.34 -3.57
C ASP A 380 -16.83 -6.90 -3.54
N GLU A 381 -16.62 -6.18 -2.43
CA GLU A 381 -16.97 -4.76 -2.30
C GLU A 381 -16.18 -3.88 -3.29
N LEU A 382 -14.88 -4.10 -3.42
CA LEU A 382 -14.03 -3.41 -4.39
C LEU A 382 -14.55 -3.60 -5.83
N LEU A 383 -14.85 -4.85 -6.21
CA LEU A 383 -15.35 -5.17 -7.54
C LEU A 383 -16.69 -4.47 -7.82
N ARG A 384 -17.63 -4.51 -6.86
CA ARG A 384 -18.92 -3.79 -6.97
C ARG A 384 -18.75 -2.29 -7.09
N ALA A 385 -17.86 -1.70 -6.29
CA ALA A 385 -17.57 -0.26 -6.36
C ALA A 385 -16.96 0.16 -7.71
N CYS A 386 -16.37 -0.78 -8.45
CA CYS A 386 -15.88 -0.57 -9.81
C CYS A 386 -16.90 -0.93 -10.90
N GLY A 387 -18.13 -1.31 -10.53
CA GLY A 387 -19.21 -1.67 -11.45
C GLY A 387 -19.15 -3.11 -11.97
N LEU A 388 -18.42 -4.00 -11.30
CA LEU A 388 -18.39 -5.44 -11.62
C LEU A 388 -19.25 -6.22 -10.63
N ASP A 389 -19.94 -7.25 -11.13
CA ASP A 389 -20.61 -8.23 -10.29
C ASP A 389 -19.62 -9.35 -9.93
N PRO A 390 -19.26 -9.55 -8.65
CA PRO A 390 -18.38 -10.65 -8.23
C PRO A 390 -18.96 -12.04 -8.53
N ALA A 391 -20.28 -12.16 -8.70
CA ALA A 391 -20.95 -13.41 -9.04
C ALA A 391 -20.97 -13.70 -10.55
N ASP A 392 -20.67 -12.71 -11.40
CA ASP A 392 -20.58 -12.92 -12.85
C ASP A 392 -19.43 -13.93 -13.15
N PRO A 393 -19.67 -14.99 -13.93
CA PRO A 393 -18.63 -15.98 -14.24
C PRO A 393 -17.36 -15.38 -14.86
N GLY A 394 -17.50 -14.36 -15.72
CA GLY A 394 -16.37 -13.67 -16.34
C GLY A 394 -15.54 -12.82 -15.36
N VAL A 395 -16.10 -12.47 -14.20
CA VAL A 395 -15.38 -11.83 -13.09
C VAL A 395 -14.82 -12.87 -12.13
N ALA A 396 -15.65 -13.85 -11.73
CA ALA A 396 -15.28 -14.91 -10.81
C ALA A 396 -14.13 -15.78 -11.33
N ASP A 397 -14.05 -16.05 -12.63
CA ASP A 397 -13.00 -16.89 -13.22
C ASP A 397 -11.64 -16.18 -13.36
N ARG A 398 -11.56 -14.86 -13.15
CA ARG A 398 -10.30 -14.11 -13.22
C ARG A 398 -9.32 -14.55 -12.11
N PRO A 399 -8.01 -14.68 -12.39
CA PRO A 399 -7.04 -15.11 -11.40
C PRO A 399 -6.83 -14.09 -10.27
N LEU A 400 -6.64 -14.57 -9.04
CA LEU A 400 -6.14 -13.78 -7.92
C LEU A 400 -4.61 -13.77 -7.91
N ARG A 401 -3.98 -12.61 -7.74
CA ARG A 401 -2.54 -12.53 -7.44
C ARG A 401 -2.35 -12.49 -5.92
N LEU A 402 -1.64 -13.48 -5.36
CA LEU A 402 -1.33 -13.50 -3.92
C LEU A 402 0.09 -13.03 -3.67
N ILE A 403 0.22 -11.98 -2.86
CA ILE A 403 1.51 -11.45 -2.41
C ILE A 403 1.57 -11.40 -0.88
N GLY A 404 2.71 -10.95 -0.33
CA GLY A 404 2.90 -10.84 1.12
C GLY A 404 3.38 -12.14 1.76
N GLY A 405 3.58 -12.09 3.09
CA GLY A 405 4.13 -13.22 3.84
C GLY A 405 3.24 -14.47 3.79
N GLY A 406 1.91 -14.28 3.82
CA GLY A 406 0.93 -15.35 3.73
C GLY A 406 0.95 -16.10 2.40
N ALA A 407 1.32 -15.45 1.29
CA ALA A 407 1.42 -16.10 -0.02
C ALA A 407 2.54 -17.16 -0.09
N ARG A 408 3.47 -17.17 0.87
CA ARG A 408 4.48 -18.24 1.02
C ARG A 408 3.98 -19.46 1.80
N GLY A 409 2.87 -19.32 2.52
CA GLY A 409 2.32 -20.36 3.38
C GLY A 409 1.27 -21.21 2.65
N ARG A 410 1.44 -22.53 2.65
CA ARG A 410 0.52 -23.46 1.98
C ARG A 410 -0.92 -23.32 2.49
N THR A 411 -1.12 -23.21 3.81
CA THR A 411 -2.46 -23.10 4.42
C THR A 411 -3.21 -21.85 3.95
N TRP A 412 -2.53 -20.71 3.86
CA TRP A 412 -3.10 -19.46 3.34
C TRP A 412 -3.52 -19.61 1.88
N VAL A 413 -2.59 -20.08 1.03
CA VAL A 413 -2.84 -20.23 -0.41
C VAL A 413 -4.01 -21.18 -0.67
N GLU A 414 -4.05 -22.35 -0.02
CA GLU A 414 -5.14 -23.31 -0.20
C GLU A 414 -6.47 -22.81 0.36
N THR A 415 -6.45 -22.07 1.48
CA THR A 415 -7.68 -21.49 2.05
C THR A 415 -8.27 -20.44 1.12
N VAL A 416 -7.43 -19.56 0.54
CA VAL A 416 -7.87 -18.58 -0.47
C VAL A 416 -8.42 -19.29 -1.71
N ARG A 417 -7.72 -20.29 -2.24
CA ARG A 417 -8.19 -21.06 -3.41
C ARG A 417 -9.55 -21.69 -3.16
N ARG A 418 -9.72 -22.38 -2.04
CA ARG A 418 -10.97 -23.07 -1.67
C ARG A 418 -12.13 -22.09 -1.46
N LEU A 419 -11.93 -20.98 -0.74
CA LEU A 419 -13.02 -20.06 -0.40
C LEU A 419 -13.38 -19.10 -1.54
N SER A 420 -12.42 -18.77 -2.40
CA SER A 420 -12.68 -17.95 -3.59
C SER A 420 -13.20 -18.79 -4.77
N GLY A 421 -12.74 -20.04 -4.92
CA GLY A 421 -13.00 -20.87 -6.09
C GLY A 421 -12.30 -20.38 -7.38
N ARG A 422 -11.32 -19.47 -7.24
CA ARG A 422 -10.64 -18.79 -8.36
C ARG A 422 -9.26 -19.41 -8.63
N PRO A 423 -8.72 -19.27 -9.85
CA PRO A 423 -7.30 -19.50 -10.08
C PRO A 423 -6.46 -18.56 -9.22
N VAL A 424 -5.28 -19.01 -8.81
CA VAL A 424 -4.34 -18.22 -8.01
C VAL A 424 -2.99 -18.16 -8.71
N ILE A 425 -2.42 -16.96 -8.79
CA ILE A 425 -1.05 -16.71 -9.23
C ILE A 425 -0.26 -16.28 -8.00
N VAL A 426 0.79 -17.02 -7.67
CA VAL A 426 1.77 -16.62 -6.64
C VAL A 426 3.04 -16.19 -7.38
N PRO A 427 3.30 -14.88 -7.55
CA PRO A 427 4.47 -14.40 -8.27
C PRO A 427 5.77 -15.01 -7.73
N GLY A 428 6.71 -15.35 -8.63
CA GLY A 428 8.05 -15.77 -8.23
C GLY A 428 8.68 -14.68 -7.35
N GLY A 429 9.35 -15.09 -6.25
CA GLY A 429 9.81 -14.17 -5.20
C GLY A 429 10.45 -12.88 -5.74
N GLY A 430 10.13 -11.76 -5.10
CA GLY A 430 10.60 -10.44 -5.53
C GLY A 430 10.19 -9.34 -4.54
N GLU A 431 10.53 -8.10 -4.89
CA GLU A 431 10.21 -6.88 -4.14
C GLU A 431 9.29 -6.03 -5.04
N PRO A 432 7.96 -6.28 -5.10
CA PRO A 432 7.08 -5.64 -6.09
C PRO A 432 7.12 -4.11 -6.05
N VAL A 433 7.20 -3.56 -4.83
CA VAL A 433 7.35 -2.11 -4.61
C VAL A 433 8.64 -1.60 -5.26
N ALA A 434 9.77 -2.26 -5.04
CA ALA A 434 11.04 -1.85 -5.62
C ALA A 434 11.11 -2.11 -7.13
N LEU A 435 10.49 -3.19 -7.62
CA LEU A 435 10.37 -3.45 -9.07
C LEU A 435 9.52 -2.40 -9.78
N GLY A 436 8.41 -1.98 -9.18
CA GLY A 436 7.61 -0.88 -9.70
C GLY A 436 8.39 0.42 -9.78
N ALA A 437 9.12 0.76 -8.72
CA ALA A 437 9.99 1.93 -8.71
C ALA A 437 11.08 1.83 -9.78
N ALA A 438 11.68 0.66 -9.98
CA ALA A 438 12.63 0.43 -11.06
C ALA A 438 11.99 0.64 -12.45
N ALA A 439 10.74 0.23 -12.64
CA ALA A 439 10.01 0.46 -13.89
C ALA A 439 9.70 1.95 -14.10
N LEU A 440 9.33 2.69 -13.06
CA LEU A 440 9.18 4.15 -13.09
C LEU A 440 10.51 4.84 -13.44
N ALA A 441 11.62 4.38 -12.87
CA ALA A 441 12.96 4.88 -13.18
C ALA A 441 13.35 4.64 -14.65
N SER A 442 13.00 3.46 -15.18
CA SER A 442 13.21 3.10 -16.59
C SER A 442 12.34 3.96 -17.52
N ALA A 443 11.07 4.18 -17.15
CA ALA A 443 10.15 5.07 -17.86
C ALA A 443 10.66 6.51 -17.88
N ALA A 444 11.15 7.05 -16.77
CA ALA A 444 11.74 8.40 -16.74
C ALA A 444 12.99 8.53 -17.64
N ALA A 445 13.75 7.44 -17.81
CA ALA A 445 14.92 7.43 -18.69
C ALA A 445 14.57 7.29 -20.19
N THR A 446 13.45 6.64 -20.52
CA THR A 446 13.13 6.22 -21.91
C THR A 446 11.87 6.88 -22.49
N GLY A 447 10.97 7.39 -21.66
CA GLY A 447 9.65 7.89 -22.05
C GLY A 447 8.59 6.80 -22.28
N ALA A 448 8.89 5.52 -22.03
CA ALA A 448 7.94 4.42 -22.17
C ALA A 448 6.99 4.30 -20.97
N ASP A 449 5.88 3.57 -21.14
CA ASP A 449 4.91 3.30 -20.07
C ASP A 449 5.53 2.36 -19.00
N PRO A 450 5.58 2.75 -17.72
CA PRO A 450 6.14 1.92 -16.65
C PRO A 450 5.41 0.58 -16.48
N VAL A 451 4.09 0.52 -16.72
CA VAL A 451 3.33 -0.74 -16.57
C VAL A 451 3.70 -1.70 -17.69
N ALA A 452 3.78 -1.22 -18.93
CA ALA A 452 4.26 -2.01 -20.07
C ALA A 452 5.72 -2.50 -19.87
N ILE A 453 6.61 -1.67 -19.30
CA ILE A 453 7.97 -2.08 -18.94
C ILE A 453 7.94 -3.24 -17.94
N ALA A 454 7.23 -3.08 -16.82
CA ALA A 454 7.17 -4.10 -15.77
C ALA A 454 6.53 -5.41 -16.25
N ALA A 455 5.46 -5.33 -17.05
CA ALA A 455 4.83 -6.48 -17.66
C ALA A 455 5.77 -7.20 -18.65
N GLY A 456 6.50 -6.44 -19.48
CA GLY A 456 7.45 -6.97 -20.45
C GLY A 456 8.66 -7.66 -19.81
N TRP A 457 8.96 -7.38 -18.55
CA TRP A 457 9.99 -8.09 -17.78
C TRP A 457 9.59 -9.51 -17.38
N GLY A 458 8.29 -9.85 -17.36
CA GLY A 458 7.82 -11.19 -16.97
C GLY A 458 8.15 -11.58 -15.52
N THR A 459 8.62 -10.65 -14.70
CA THR A 459 9.05 -10.90 -13.30
C THR A 459 7.91 -11.33 -12.37
N VAL A 460 6.68 -11.14 -12.83
CA VAL A 460 5.44 -11.44 -12.10
C VAL A 460 4.83 -12.78 -12.52
N GLU A 461 5.45 -13.49 -13.46
CA GLU A 461 5.10 -14.86 -13.81
C GLU A 461 5.54 -15.76 -12.66
N GLY A 462 4.58 -16.43 -12.03
CA GLY A 462 4.81 -17.25 -10.85
C GLY A 462 4.05 -18.56 -10.90
N ALA A 463 3.97 -19.24 -9.76
CA ALA A 463 3.22 -20.48 -9.67
C ALA A 463 1.75 -20.22 -9.97
N GLN A 464 1.25 -20.83 -11.05
CA GLN A 464 -0.15 -20.79 -11.42
C GLN A 464 -0.86 -22.00 -10.84
N LEU A 465 -1.80 -21.74 -9.95
CA LEU A 465 -2.60 -22.74 -9.28
C LEU A 465 -4.01 -22.70 -9.90
N PRO A 466 -4.49 -23.81 -10.49
CA PRO A 466 -5.79 -23.82 -11.16
C PRO A 466 -6.91 -23.59 -10.15
N ARG A 467 -8.09 -23.21 -10.65
CA ARG A 467 -9.29 -23.10 -9.82
C ARG A 467 -9.66 -24.43 -9.16
N VAL A 468 -10.30 -24.35 -8.01
CA VAL A 468 -10.91 -25.48 -7.29
C VAL A 468 -12.39 -25.19 -7.04
N PRO A 469 -13.24 -26.20 -6.76
CA PRO A 469 -14.62 -25.95 -6.37
C PRO A 469 -14.68 -25.01 -5.16
N ARG A 470 -15.52 -23.97 -5.24
CA ARG A 470 -15.71 -23.02 -4.14
C ARG A 470 -16.40 -23.72 -2.97
N ASP A 471 -15.81 -23.62 -1.78
CA ASP A 471 -16.45 -24.05 -0.54
C ASP A 471 -17.50 -23.03 -0.10
N SER A 472 -18.66 -23.12 -0.75
CA SER A 472 -19.80 -22.22 -0.52
C SER A 472 -20.40 -22.45 0.87
N THR A 473 -20.36 -23.69 1.38
CA THR A 473 -20.85 -24.03 2.73
C THR A 473 -20.11 -23.26 3.82
N THR A 474 -18.78 -23.26 3.78
CA THR A 474 -17.94 -22.50 4.74
C THR A 474 -18.15 -21.00 4.57
N TRP A 475 -18.19 -20.53 3.31
CA TRP A 475 -18.44 -19.12 3.00
C TRP A 475 -19.77 -18.62 3.58
N ASP A 476 -20.87 -19.33 3.31
CA ASP A 476 -22.22 -18.98 3.73
C ASP A 476 -22.34 -19.03 5.26
N ARG A 477 -21.72 -20.02 5.91
CA ARG A 477 -21.72 -20.12 7.37
C ARG A 477 -21.03 -18.92 8.02
N ILE A 478 -19.83 -18.56 7.55
CA ILE A 478 -19.09 -17.39 8.09
C ILE A 478 -19.87 -16.10 7.80
N GLY A 479 -20.41 -15.99 6.58
CA GLY A 479 -21.25 -14.85 6.19
C GLY A 479 -22.48 -14.67 7.07
N SER A 480 -23.16 -15.77 7.39
CA SER A 480 -24.32 -15.78 8.27
C SER A 480 -23.97 -15.42 9.72
N VAL A 481 -22.78 -15.80 10.20
CA VAL A 481 -22.29 -15.34 11.52
C VAL A 481 -22.00 -13.85 11.50
N LEU A 482 -21.33 -13.35 10.45
CA LEU A 482 -21.09 -11.91 10.29
C LEU A 482 -22.40 -11.13 10.35
N GLU A 483 -23.38 -11.47 9.50
CA GLU A 483 -24.67 -10.78 9.44
C GLU A 483 -25.44 -10.79 10.77
N ARG A 484 -25.47 -11.93 11.47
CA ARG A 484 -26.18 -12.03 12.76
C ARG A 484 -25.44 -11.36 13.91
N ALA A 485 -24.11 -11.33 13.86
CA ALA A 485 -23.27 -10.80 14.93
C ALA A 485 -23.01 -9.29 14.80
N SER A 486 -23.13 -8.72 13.58
CA SER A 486 -22.85 -7.31 13.28
C SER A 486 -23.45 -6.34 14.29
N GLY A 487 -24.74 -6.48 14.63
CA GLY A 487 -25.40 -5.64 15.64
C GLY A 487 -24.99 -5.98 17.08
N PRO A 488 -25.40 -7.16 17.61
CA PRO A 488 -25.34 -7.43 19.05
C PRO A 488 -23.94 -7.74 19.60
N LEU A 489 -22.98 -8.12 18.76
CA LEU A 489 -21.68 -8.67 19.22
C LEU A 489 -20.47 -7.99 18.59
N LEU A 490 -20.62 -7.40 17.40
CA LEU A 490 -19.52 -6.76 16.66
C LEU A 490 -19.64 -5.23 16.62
N GLY A 491 -20.62 -4.65 17.32
CA GLY A 491 -20.69 -3.21 17.56
C GLY A 491 -21.35 -2.40 16.44
N GLY A 492 -22.43 -2.89 15.85
CA GLY A 492 -23.23 -2.11 14.90
C GLY A 492 -23.80 -0.84 15.54
N PHE A 493 -23.70 0.28 14.82
CA PHE A 493 -24.24 1.59 15.19
C PHE A 493 -25.76 1.57 15.38
#